data_AF-A0A7L0K3S9-F1
#
_entry.id   AF-A0A7L0K3S9-F1
#
_cell.length_a   1.000
_cell.length_b   1.000
_cell.length_c   1.000
_cell.angle_alpha   90.00
_cell.angle_beta   90.00
_cell.angle_gamma   90.00
#
_symmetry.space_group_name_H-M   'P 1'
#
loop_
_entity.id
_entity.type
_entity.pdbx_description
1 polymer ?
#
loop_
_entity_poly.entity_id
_entity_poly.type
_entity_poly.pdbx_seq_one_letter_code
_entity_poly.pdbx_strand_id
1 'polypeptide(L)'
;RFEDGTVSFLDIIALKHGFDVLEKLTGGMEKIQQHTFALAHYTYTVLSTLKYANGAPVVRIYSDTDFSNPDVQGPIINFNVLDENGEVIGFSQVEKVASLYNIHVRTGCFCNTGACQMHLGISDEDIQRNLQAGHVCGDDIDLIDGRPTGSVRISFGYMSSFEDVQTFLKFIIATRFSKSDTEIPFQSSVRKLTTESVPDDHPYFNNANKLSSRTHISDREVRNNSSVTMKTVDWQPLASESESIRAAVSESAVPTCRRGGNPITVTNIYLYPIKSCSAFEVTEWPVGNQGLLYDRNWMVVNQNGVCMTQKQEPRLCLVNPSIDLKQKIMVIQAEGMDAISVSLEENTGKEAVICESKICSHRVKTYDCGERTAGWFSMFLGRPCRLIRQSPNRKNSVQHKNAKGLTCATSISLSLVNEAQYLLINVASILQLKEHISARLEEPLEIEELIRRFRANIVISAPESFEEEEWSEISIGALQFQVVGPCSRCQIICIDQQSGERNKEFLQSLSAARGRKTNFGIYLMNQPLCSSFLDVLSVGSQVLPVLKENTEIQRPTSSEEKRSG
;
A
#
# COMPACT_ATOMS: atom_id res chain seq x y z
N ARG A 1 13.65 20.92 36.55
CA ARG A 1 15.02 21.14 36.03
C ARG A 1 15.19 20.15 34.89
N PHE A 2 15.15 20.62 33.64
CA PHE A 2 15.38 19.76 32.47
C PHE A 2 16.39 20.44 31.56
N GLU A 3 17.63 20.00 31.63
CA GLU A 3 18.57 19.98 30.50
C GLU A 3 19.40 18.72 30.70
N ASP A 4 19.19 17.71 29.86
CA ASP A 4 20.07 16.53 29.77
C ASP A 4 20.70 16.54 28.38
N GLY A 5 22.00 16.83 28.33
CA GLY A 5 22.83 16.72 27.13
C GLY A 5 23.62 17.99 26.79
N THR A 6 24.78 17.79 26.14
CA THR A 6 25.48 18.86 25.43
C THR A 6 24.58 19.36 24.31
N VAL A 7 24.24 20.65 24.33
CA VAL A 7 23.39 21.27 23.31
C VAL A 7 24.06 21.14 21.93
N SER A 8 23.27 20.91 20.89
CA SER A 8 23.77 20.81 19.51
C SER A 8 24.26 22.17 18.99
N PHE A 9 25.49 22.55 19.38
CA PHE A 9 26.08 23.84 19.07
C PHE A 9 26.26 24.07 17.56
N LEU A 10 26.46 22.99 16.77
CA LEU A 10 26.51 23.08 15.31
C LEU A 10 25.13 23.43 14.73
N ASP A 11 24.06 22.81 15.23
CA ASP A 11 22.70 23.11 14.75
C ASP A 11 22.29 24.54 15.10
N ILE A 12 22.66 25.03 16.30
CA ILE A 12 22.37 26.42 16.70
C ILE A 12 23.07 27.42 15.77
N ILE A 13 24.34 27.20 15.43
CA ILE A 13 25.05 28.07 14.48
C ILE A 13 24.41 27.97 13.10
N ALA A 14 24.02 26.76 12.68
CA ALA A 14 23.36 26.53 11.40
C ALA A 14 21.99 27.22 11.29
N LEU A 15 21.25 27.41 12.39
CA LEU A 15 19.97 28.13 12.39
C LEU A 15 20.12 29.56 11.87
N LYS A 16 21.18 30.28 12.28
CA LYS A 16 21.43 31.64 11.77
C LYS A 16 21.60 31.63 10.26
N HIS A 17 22.44 30.73 9.74
CA HIS A 17 22.63 30.57 8.31
C HIS A 17 21.34 30.17 7.60
N GLY A 18 20.53 29.30 8.21
CA GLY A 18 19.22 28.91 7.71
C GLY A 18 18.24 30.08 7.59
N PHE A 19 18.16 30.93 8.61
CA PHE A 19 17.34 32.14 8.58
C PHE A 19 17.85 33.16 7.56
N ASP A 20 19.17 33.40 7.49
CA ASP A 20 19.76 34.30 6.49
C ASP A 20 19.45 33.84 5.06
N VAL A 21 19.52 32.51 4.81
CA VAL A 21 19.17 31.92 3.51
C VAL A 21 17.66 32.04 3.24
N LEU A 22 16.81 31.75 4.23
CA LEU A 22 15.36 31.87 4.07
C LEU A 22 14.96 33.31 3.76
N GLU A 23 15.48 34.28 4.52
CA GLU A 23 15.28 35.71 4.31
C GLU A 23 15.71 36.13 2.90
N LYS A 24 16.87 35.67 2.44
CA LYS A 24 17.38 35.97 1.09
C LYS A 24 16.50 35.37 -0.02
N LEU A 25 15.98 34.17 0.17
CA LEU A 25 15.18 33.46 -0.83
C LEU A 25 13.75 33.99 -0.91
N THR A 26 13.12 34.26 0.24
CA THR A 26 11.69 34.60 0.29
C THR A 26 11.45 36.09 0.47
N GLY A 27 12.47 36.86 0.87
CA GLY A 27 12.35 38.27 1.22
C GLY A 27 11.61 38.52 2.53
N GLY A 28 11.65 37.54 3.44
CA GLY A 28 11.10 37.64 4.79
C GLY A 28 9.86 36.80 5.08
N MET A 29 9.52 36.67 6.36
CA MET A 29 8.38 35.89 6.85
C MET A 29 7.03 36.49 6.45
N GLU A 30 6.93 37.82 6.30
CA GLU A 30 5.69 38.48 5.85
C GLU A 30 5.30 38.04 4.44
N LYS A 31 6.27 37.95 3.52
CA LYS A 31 6.04 37.44 2.16
C LYS A 31 5.66 35.97 2.16
N ILE A 32 6.27 35.16 3.03
CA ILE A 32 5.89 33.75 3.21
C ILE A 32 4.45 33.65 3.71
N GLN A 33 4.07 34.45 4.70
CA GLN A 33 2.72 34.50 5.26
C GLN A 33 1.71 34.86 4.17
N GLN A 34 1.93 35.96 3.44
CA GLN A 34 1.04 36.39 2.36
C GLN A 34 0.91 35.33 1.26
N HIS A 35 2.03 34.73 0.82
CA HIS A 35 2.04 33.68 -0.21
C HIS A 35 1.26 32.43 0.23
N THR A 36 1.62 31.87 1.39
CA THR A 36 1.02 30.63 1.88
C THR A 36 -0.45 30.83 2.26
N PHE A 37 -0.82 32.00 2.79
CA PHE A 37 -2.19 32.37 3.04
C PHE A 37 -2.99 32.51 1.75
N ALA A 38 -2.46 33.15 0.70
CA ALA A 38 -3.16 33.27 -0.58
C ALA A 38 -3.48 31.90 -1.20
N LEU A 39 -2.53 30.95 -1.15
CA LEU A 39 -2.74 29.57 -1.59
C LEU A 39 -3.83 28.87 -0.75
N ALA A 40 -3.77 29.00 0.57
CA ALA A 40 -4.75 28.41 1.48
C ALA A 40 -6.15 29.02 1.28
N HIS A 41 -6.26 30.35 1.25
CA HIS A 41 -7.53 31.06 1.05
C HIS A 41 -8.18 30.70 -0.28
N TYR A 42 -7.41 30.65 -1.38
CA TYR A 42 -7.92 30.19 -2.67
C TYR A 42 -8.44 28.75 -2.58
N THR A 43 -7.65 27.84 -2.01
CA THR A 43 -8.03 26.42 -1.87
C THR A 43 -9.29 26.26 -1.02
N TYR A 44 -9.36 26.95 0.12
CA TYR A 44 -10.51 26.97 1.01
C TYR A 44 -11.77 27.47 0.30
N THR A 45 -11.65 28.59 -0.44
CA THR A 45 -12.76 29.18 -1.19
C THR A 45 -13.31 28.19 -2.21
N VAL A 46 -12.45 27.58 -3.01
CA VAL A 46 -12.89 26.60 -4.03
C VAL A 46 -13.52 25.38 -3.35
N LEU A 47 -12.84 24.77 -2.38
CA LEU A 47 -13.35 23.59 -1.67
C LEU A 47 -14.72 23.82 -1.03
N SER A 48 -14.94 24.99 -0.42
CA SER A 48 -16.20 25.35 0.23
C SER A 48 -17.36 25.51 -0.76
N THR A 49 -17.06 25.77 -2.04
CA THR A 49 -18.07 25.89 -3.10
C THR A 49 -18.40 24.58 -3.81
N LEU A 50 -17.59 23.53 -3.63
CA LEU A 50 -17.80 22.25 -4.30
C LEU A 50 -19.01 21.51 -3.72
N LYS A 51 -19.99 21.25 -4.60
CA LYS A 51 -21.23 20.53 -4.27
C LYS A 51 -21.53 19.48 -5.33
N TYR A 52 -22.12 18.37 -4.90
CA TYR A 52 -22.72 17.38 -5.77
C TYR A 52 -23.99 17.94 -6.44
N ALA A 53 -24.49 17.26 -7.48
CA ALA A 53 -25.68 17.68 -8.22
C ALA A 53 -26.94 17.83 -7.33
N ASN A 54 -27.02 17.05 -6.24
CA ASN A 54 -28.08 17.14 -5.22
C ASN A 54 -27.89 18.30 -4.22
N GLY A 55 -26.83 19.11 -4.37
CA GLY A 55 -26.51 20.23 -3.50
C GLY A 55 -25.71 19.86 -2.24
N ALA A 56 -25.43 18.58 -1.99
CA ALA A 56 -24.62 18.13 -0.86
C ALA A 56 -23.15 18.61 -1.03
N PRO A 57 -22.48 19.03 0.05
CA PRO A 57 -21.09 19.47 -0.02
C PRO A 57 -20.14 18.29 -0.28
N VAL A 58 -19.07 18.54 -1.05
CA VAL A 58 -18.05 17.52 -1.34
C VAL A 58 -17.08 17.32 -0.18
N VAL A 59 -16.87 18.36 0.65
CA VAL A 59 -15.98 18.31 1.81
C VAL A 59 -16.64 18.94 3.03
N ARG A 60 -16.25 18.47 4.21
CA ARG A 60 -16.50 19.12 5.50
C ARG A 60 -15.20 19.72 5.99
N ILE A 61 -15.08 21.04 5.98
CA ILE A 61 -13.91 21.77 6.47
C ILE A 61 -14.07 22.05 7.96
N TYR A 62 -12.99 21.86 8.72
CA TYR A 62 -12.91 22.16 10.15
C TYR A 62 -12.07 23.42 10.33
N SER A 63 -12.75 24.52 10.62
CA SER A 63 -12.13 25.82 10.82
C SER A 63 -13.01 26.67 11.74
N ASP A 64 -12.36 27.40 12.65
CA ASP A 64 -13.01 28.42 13.48
C ASP A 64 -13.05 29.80 12.78
N THR A 65 -12.33 29.94 11.66
CA THR A 65 -12.27 31.18 10.87
C THR A 65 -12.82 30.98 9.46
N ASP A 66 -13.10 32.09 8.77
CA ASP A 66 -13.53 32.16 7.37
C ASP A 66 -12.35 32.31 6.39
N PHE A 67 -11.10 32.11 6.86
CA PHE A 67 -9.89 32.33 6.08
C PHE A 67 -9.75 33.76 5.51
N SER A 68 -10.33 34.79 6.15
CA SER A 68 -10.26 36.18 5.66
C SER A 68 -8.99 36.94 6.06
N ASN A 69 -8.31 36.56 7.15
CA ASN A 69 -7.18 37.32 7.70
C ASN A 69 -5.94 36.43 7.97
N PRO A 70 -4.77 36.73 7.37
CA PRO A 70 -3.52 35.98 7.56
C PRO A 70 -2.93 36.04 8.98
N ASP A 71 -3.32 37.01 9.81
CA ASP A 71 -2.79 37.17 11.18
C ASP A 71 -3.39 36.17 12.17
N VAL A 72 -4.59 35.65 11.87
CA VAL A 72 -5.32 34.71 12.72
C VAL A 72 -5.46 33.33 12.09
N GLN A 73 -5.26 33.22 10.77
CA GLN A 73 -5.41 31.97 10.03
C GLN A 73 -4.10 31.56 9.35
N GLY A 74 -3.59 30.39 9.74
CA GLY A 74 -2.42 29.78 9.12
C GLY A 74 -2.74 29.06 7.79
N PRO A 75 -1.70 28.61 7.06
CA PRO A 75 -1.83 28.01 5.73
C PRO A 75 -2.19 26.51 5.76
N ILE A 76 -3.01 26.09 6.73
CA ILE A 76 -3.42 24.71 6.94
C ILE A 76 -4.94 24.62 6.81
N ILE A 77 -5.42 23.66 6.02
CA ILE A 77 -6.85 23.35 5.90
C ILE A 77 -7.05 21.91 6.35
N ASN A 78 -7.87 21.73 7.39
CA ASN A 78 -8.32 20.43 7.88
C ASN A 78 -9.72 20.15 7.34
N PHE A 79 -9.94 18.98 6.75
CA PHE A 79 -11.24 18.61 6.20
C PHE A 79 -11.41 17.08 6.11
N ASN A 80 -12.65 16.63 5.98
CA ASN A 80 -12.98 15.29 5.55
C ASN A 80 -13.69 15.36 4.19
N VAL A 81 -13.47 14.36 3.34
CA VAL A 81 -14.17 14.24 2.06
C VAL A 81 -15.49 13.50 2.31
N LEU A 82 -16.57 13.97 1.69
CA LEU A 82 -17.91 13.39 1.81
C LEU A 82 -18.33 12.73 0.49
N ASP A 83 -19.21 11.75 0.56
CA ASP A 83 -19.92 11.23 -0.60
C ASP A 83 -21.18 12.06 -0.96
N GLU A 84 -21.90 11.64 -1.99
CA GLU A 84 -23.17 12.26 -2.41
C GLU A 84 -24.28 12.17 -1.35
N ASN A 85 -24.19 11.24 -0.40
CA ASN A 85 -25.15 11.08 0.70
C ASN A 85 -24.77 11.90 1.94
N GLY A 86 -23.59 12.54 1.96
CA GLY A 86 -23.05 13.28 3.10
C GLY A 86 -22.26 12.44 4.10
N GLU A 87 -22.01 11.16 3.80
CA GLU A 87 -21.22 10.24 4.61
C GLU A 87 -19.72 10.47 4.40
N VAL A 88 -18.95 10.32 5.48
CA VAL A 88 -17.51 10.56 5.45
C VAL A 88 -16.79 9.43 4.72
N ILE A 89 -15.88 9.82 3.82
CA ILE A 89 -14.91 8.93 3.20
C ILE A 89 -13.68 8.92 4.09
N GLY A 90 -13.25 7.73 4.50
CA GLY A 90 -12.13 7.54 5.41
C GLY A 90 -10.83 8.20 4.91
N PHE A 91 -10.08 8.82 5.81
CA PHE A 91 -8.87 9.56 5.45
C PHE A 91 -7.76 8.66 4.87
N SER A 92 -7.68 7.38 5.26
CA SER A 92 -6.71 6.41 4.72
C SER A 92 -7.03 6.13 3.25
N GLN A 93 -8.31 6.01 2.91
CA GLN A 93 -8.74 5.88 1.52
C GLN A 93 -8.39 7.14 0.72
N VAL A 94 -8.66 8.34 1.25
CA VAL A 94 -8.32 9.60 0.58
C VAL A 94 -6.82 9.70 0.34
N GLU A 95 -5.99 9.36 1.33
CA GLU A 95 -4.52 9.34 1.20
C GLU A 95 -4.05 8.35 0.13
N LYS A 96 -4.58 7.13 0.14
CA LYS A 96 -4.27 6.09 -0.84
C LYS A 96 -4.61 6.54 -2.25
N VAL A 97 -5.77 7.16 -2.47
CA VAL A 97 -6.16 7.68 -3.79
C VAL A 97 -5.33 8.92 -4.16
N ALA A 98 -5.05 9.84 -3.24
CA ALA A 98 -4.20 11.01 -3.47
C ALA A 98 -2.79 10.59 -3.95
N SER A 99 -2.24 9.50 -3.39
CA SER A 99 -0.94 8.97 -3.80
C SER A 99 -0.89 8.56 -5.28
N LEU A 100 -2.02 8.11 -5.86
CA LEU A 100 -2.12 7.82 -7.30
C LEU A 100 -1.97 9.07 -8.16
N TYR A 101 -2.27 10.25 -7.61
CA TYR A 101 -2.10 11.54 -8.26
C TYR A 101 -0.75 12.19 -7.91
N ASN A 102 0.17 11.44 -7.28
CA ASN A 102 1.45 11.94 -6.74
C ASN A 102 1.26 13.05 -5.70
N ILE A 103 0.14 13.02 -4.98
CA ILE A 103 -0.17 13.96 -3.89
C ILE A 103 0.04 13.24 -2.56
N HIS A 104 0.76 13.90 -1.65
CA HIS A 104 0.96 13.43 -0.29
C HIS A 104 0.23 14.36 0.67
N VAL A 105 -0.80 13.85 1.33
CA VAL A 105 -1.57 14.57 2.36
C VAL A 105 -1.22 14.02 3.74
N ARG A 106 -1.42 14.82 4.78
CA ARG A 106 -1.32 14.35 6.17
C ARG A 106 -2.68 13.90 6.65
N THR A 107 -2.73 12.78 7.35
CA THR A 107 -3.98 12.18 7.84
C THR A 107 -3.90 11.88 9.33
N GLY A 108 -5.01 11.44 9.94
CA GLY A 108 -5.11 11.10 11.36
C GLY A 108 -5.79 12.17 12.22
N CYS A 109 -5.88 11.90 13.53
CA CYS A 109 -6.45 12.84 14.51
C CYS A 109 -5.69 14.19 14.49
N PHE A 110 -6.36 15.27 14.90
CA PHE A 110 -5.96 16.68 14.89
C PHE A 110 -4.70 17.00 15.73
N CYS A 111 -3.96 15.98 16.17
CA CYS A 111 -2.80 16.04 17.09
C CYS A 111 -3.14 16.60 18.48
N ASN A 112 -4.43 16.85 18.73
CA ASN A 112 -5.01 17.27 19.99
C ASN A 112 -6.32 16.49 20.15
N THR A 113 -6.42 15.70 21.21
CA THR A 113 -7.61 14.87 21.47
C THR A 113 -8.85 15.72 21.70
N GLY A 114 -8.74 16.85 22.40
CA GLY A 114 -9.84 17.81 22.58
C GLY A 114 -10.34 18.39 21.27
N ALA A 115 -9.46 18.65 20.30
CA ALA A 115 -9.87 19.05 18.96
C ALA A 115 -10.61 17.92 18.21
N CYS A 116 -10.19 16.66 18.38
CA CYS A 116 -10.89 15.50 17.84
C CYS A 116 -12.29 15.35 18.48
N GLN A 117 -12.43 15.53 19.79
CA GLN A 117 -13.73 15.52 20.46
C GLN A 117 -14.65 16.64 19.96
N MET A 118 -14.13 17.86 19.89
CA MET A 118 -14.89 19.04 19.46
C MET A 118 -15.34 18.96 18.00
N HIS A 119 -14.43 18.64 17.08
CA HIS A 119 -14.70 18.71 15.64
C HIS A 119 -15.32 17.42 15.08
N LEU A 120 -15.04 16.25 15.68
CA LEU A 120 -15.56 14.96 15.21
C LEU A 120 -16.70 14.43 16.08
N GLY A 121 -17.02 15.08 17.21
CA GLY A 121 -18.09 14.67 18.11
C GLY A 121 -17.81 13.36 18.84
N ILE A 122 -16.54 13.06 19.12
CA ILE A 122 -16.09 11.84 19.80
C ILE A 122 -16.17 12.05 21.32
N SER A 123 -16.78 11.11 22.05
CA SER A 123 -16.84 11.18 23.52
C SER A 123 -15.58 10.64 24.21
N ASP A 124 -15.44 10.88 25.52
CA ASP A 124 -14.35 10.30 26.31
C ASP A 124 -14.40 8.76 26.31
N GLU A 125 -15.62 8.19 26.37
CA GLU A 125 -15.84 6.75 26.30
C GLU A 125 -15.45 6.18 24.94
N ASP A 126 -15.75 6.89 23.85
CA ASP A 126 -15.34 6.51 22.49
C ASP A 126 -13.81 6.46 22.37
N ILE A 127 -13.10 7.47 22.89
CA ILE A 127 -11.63 7.49 22.89
C ILE A 127 -11.06 6.30 23.67
N GLN A 128 -11.60 6.01 24.85
CA GLN A 128 -11.14 4.89 25.66
C GLN A 128 -11.41 3.54 24.98
N ARG A 129 -12.58 3.36 24.37
CA ARG A 129 -12.92 2.14 23.61
C ARG A 129 -11.98 1.96 22.43
N ASN A 130 -11.71 3.02 21.68
CA ASN A 130 -10.81 2.98 20.52
C ASN A 130 -9.38 2.62 20.95
N LEU A 131 -8.89 3.21 22.05
CA LEU A 131 -7.57 2.88 22.59
C LEU A 131 -7.48 1.42 23.04
N GLN A 132 -8.52 0.90 23.70
CA GLN A 132 -8.59 -0.51 24.12
C GLN A 132 -8.66 -1.47 22.93
N ALA A 133 -9.29 -1.04 21.83
CA ALA A 133 -9.30 -1.75 20.55
C ALA A 133 -7.96 -1.64 19.79
N GLY A 134 -6.97 -0.92 20.32
CA GLY A 134 -5.63 -0.78 19.74
C GLY A 134 -5.51 0.30 18.66
N HIS A 135 -6.48 1.22 18.54
CA HIS A 135 -6.44 2.31 17.58
C HIS A 135 -5.27 3.27 17.85
N VAL A 136 -4.56 3.66 16.79
CA VAL A 136 -3.47 4.63 16.84
C VAL A 136 -3.71 5.73 15.82
N CYS A 137 -3.31 6.96 16.16
CA CYS A 137 -3.44 8.11 15.26
C CYS A 137 -2.75 7.85 13.90
N GLY A 138 -3.54 7.90 12.82
CA GLY A 138 -3.04 7.69 11.46
C GLY A 138 -2.93 6.23 11.04
N ASP A 139 -3.56 5.30 11.76
CA ASP A 139 -3.74 3.93 11.30
C ASP A 139 -4.77 3.81 10.16
N ASP A 140 -5.02 2.58 9.70
CA ASP A 140 -6.01 2.28 8.67
C ASP A 140 -7.45 2.17 9.22
N ILE A 141 -7.67 2.41 10.52
CA ILE A 141 -8.98 2.38 11.19
C ILE A 141 -9.49 3.83 11.28
N ASP A 142 -9.91 4.35 10.13
CA ASP A 142 -10.27 5.75 9.97
C ASP A 142 -11.77 6.06 10.17
N LEU A 143 -12.61 5.04 10.22
CA LEU A 143 -14.06 5.11 10.47
C LEU A 143 -14.49 4.05 11.49
N ILE A 144 -15.14 4.47 12.57
CA ILE A 144 -15.72 3.59 13.60
C ILE A 144 -17.20 3.95 13.74
N ASP A 145 -18.09 2.99 13.52
CA ASP A 145 -19.55 3.20 13.50
C ASP A 145 -19.99 4.36 12.58
N GLY A 146 -19.32 4.51 11.43
CA GLY A 146 -19.55 5.61 10.46
C GLY A 146 -18.96 6.96 10.87
N ARG A 147 -18.35 7.07 12.05
CA ARG A 147 -17.70 8.31 12.52
C ARG A 147 -16.22 8.31 12.21
N PRO A 148 -15.68 9.41 11.67
CA PRO A 148 -14.25 9.53 11.44
C PRO A 148 -13.46 9.61 12.75
N THR A 149 -12.31 8.96 12.79
CA THR A 149 -11.34 9.06 13.91
C THR A 149 -10.33 10.19 13.72
N GLY A 150 -10.37 10.87 12.56
CA GLY A 150 -9.42 11.91 12.16
C GLY A 150 -9.83 12.65 10.89
N SER A 151 -8.93 13.49 10.39
CA SER A 151 -9.16 14.31 9.20
C SER A 151 -7.99 14.30 8.23
N VAL A 152 -8.24 14.75 7.01
CA VAL A 152 -7.23 15.03 5.99
C VAL A 152 -6.77 16.47 6.17
N ARG A 153 -5.45 16.69 6.07
CA ARG A 153 -4.82 17.98 6.32
C ARG A 153 -3.89 18.33 5.17
N ILE A 154 -4.12 19.50 4.59
CA ILE A 154 -3.23 20.12 3.60
C ILE A 154 -2.53 21.30 4.23
N SER A 155 -1.22 21.42 4.00
CA SER A 155 -0.38 22.48 4.56
C SER A 155 0.48 23.06 3.46
N PHE A 156 0.36 24.36 3.22
CA PHE A 156 1.16 25.05 2.21
C PHE A 156 2.42 25.63 2.85
N GLY A 157 3.57 25.34 2.25
CA GLY A 157 4.85 25.92 2.63
C GLY A 157 5.32 26.97 1.64
N TYR A 158 6.41 27.67 1.93
CA TYR A 158 6.95 28.70 1.03
C TYR A 158 7.35 28.17 -0.36
N MET A 159 7.61 26.86 -0.49
CA MET A 159 7.91 26.20 -1.76
C MET A 159 6.66 25.71 -2.51
N SER A 160 5.49 25.72 -1.87
CA SER A 160 4.24 25.33 -2.52
C SER A 160 3.89 26.36 -3.58
N SER A 161 3.38 25.87 -4.71
CA SER A 161 3.02 26.67 -5.87
C SER A 161 1.52 26.72 -6.09
N PHE A 162 1.06 27.61 -6.97
CA PHE A 162 -0.34 27.62 -7.39
C PHE A 162 -0.68 26.36 -8.20
N GLU A 163 0.28 25.81 -8.93
CA GLU A 163 0.17 24.55 -9.66
C GLU A 163 -0.10 23.37 -8.72
N ASP A 164 0.52 23.34 -7.54
CA ASP A 164 0.25 22.32 -6.52
C ASP A 164 -1.21 22.39 -6.04
N VAL A 165 -1.71 23.60 -5.80
CA VAL A 165 -3.12 23.86 -5.43
C VAL A 165 -4.06 23.39 -6.54
N GLN A 166 -3.78 23.76 -7.79
CA GLN A 166 -4.59 23.35 -8.94
C GLN A 166 -4.59 21.82 -9.12
N THR A 167 -3.44 21.18 -8.93
CA THR A 167 -3.30 19.72 -9.01
C THR A 167 -4.13 19.03 -7.94
N PHE A 168 -4.10 19.55 -6.71
CA PHE A 168 -4.93 19.05 -5.61
C PHE A 168 -6.43 19.22 -5.87
N LEU A 169 -6.88 20.39 -6.32
CA LEU A 169 -8.29 20.64 -6.62
C LEU A 169 -8.80 19.75 -7.78
N LYS A 170 -7.98 19.58 -8.82
CA LYS A 170 -8.27 18.64 -9.92
C LYS A 170 -8.38 17.20 -9.43
N PHE A 171 -7.56 16.79 -8.47
CA PHE A 171 -7.67 15.48 -7.82
C PHE A 171 -9.02 15.32 -7.11
N ILE A 172 -9.45 16.29 -6.28
CA ILE A 172 -10.76 16.22 -5.62
C ILE A 172 -11.87 16.12 -6.68
N ILE A 173 -11.80 16.94 -7.72
CA ILE A 173 -12.83 16.94 -8.77
C ILE A 173 -12.85 15.59 -9.51
N ALA A 174 -11.72 15.14 -10.03
CA ALA A 174 -11.62 13.91 -10.81
C ALA A 174 -11.99 12.64 -10.02
N THR A 175 -11.87 12.67 -8.70
CA THR A 175 -12.20 11.52 -7.86
C THR A 175 -13.63 11.53 -7.35
N ARG A 176 -14.30 12.69 -7.31
CA ARG A 176 -15.64 12.86 -6.73
C ARG A 176 -16.75 13.03 -7.77
N PHE A 177 -16.43 13.60 -8.93
CA PHE A 177 -17.40 13.84 -9.99
C PHE A 177 -17.27 12.81 -11.11
N SER A 178 -18.38 12.41 -11.73
CA SER A 178 -18.35 11.51 -12.89
C SER A 178 -17.87 12.23 -14.15
N LYS A 179 -17.40 11.50 -15.18
CA LYS A 179 -16.97 12.07 -16.46
C LYS A 179 -18.07 12.93 -17.15
N SER A 180 -19.35 12.71 -16.82
CA SER A 180 -20.50 13.51 -17.28
C SER A 180 -20.69 14.84 -16.54
N ASP A 181 -20.11 14.98 -15.35
CA ASP A 181 -20.32 16.12 -14.45
C ASP A 181 -19.17 17.15 -14.54
N THR A 182 -18.18 16.90 -15.39
CA THR A 182 -16.95 17.70 -15.49
C THR A 182 -17.13 19.08 -16.14
N GLU A 183 -18.33 19.45 -16.57
CA GLU A 183 -18.65 20.81 -17.05
C GLU A 183 -19.07 21.73 -15.89
N ILE A 184 -18.16 22.06 -14.97
CA ILE A 184 -18.38 23.14 -13.98
C ILE A 184 -17.08 23.97 -13.77
N PRO A 185 -17.16 25.18 -13.17
CA PRO A 185 -17.20 26.49 -13.79
C PRO A 185 -15.81 27.16 -13.73
N PHE A 186 -14.73 26.48 -14.13
CA PHE A 186 -13.37 27.04 -13.98
C PHE A 186 -13.13 28.36 -14.73
N GLN A 187 -13.96 28.71 -15.73
CA GLN A 187 -13.79 29.93 -16.54
C GLN A 187 -14.55 31.18 -16.04
N SER A 188 -15.61 31.05 -15.23
CA SER A 188 -16.47 32.22 -14.92
C SER A 188 -15.99 33.04 -13.73
N SER A 189 -15.40 32.40 -12.71
CA SER A 189 -15.01 33.10 -11.47
C SER A 189 -13.71 33.90 -11.59
N VAL A 190 -12.81 33.54 -12.51
CA VAL A 190 -11.51 34.23 -12.70
C VAL A 190 -11.68 35.60 -13.37
N ARG A 191 -12.69 35.79 -14.23
CA ARG A 191 -12.94 37.08 -14.89
C ARG A 191 -13.44 38.17 -13.95
N LYS A 192 -14.03 37.82 -12.80
CA LYS A 192 -14.56 38.80 -11.84
C LYS A 192 -13.50 39.42 -10.93
N LEU A 193 -12.34 38.78 -10.77
CA LEU A 193 -11.24 39.26 -9.92
C LEU A 193 -10.15 40.02 -10.69
N THR A 194 -10.23 40.08 -12.02
CA THR A 194 -9.22 40.71 -12.89
C THR A 194 -9.63 42.10 -13.43
N THR A 195 -10.78 42.64 -13.01
CA THR A 195 -11.24 43.97 -13.41
C THR A 195 -11.30 44.94 -12.23
N GLU A 196 -10.14 45.23 -11.64
CA GLU A 196 -9.90 46.53 -11.02
C GLU A 196 -8.57 47.04 -11.57
N SER A 197 -8.67 47.95 -12.54
CA SER A 197 -7.58 48.52 -13.33
C SER A 197 -6.85 49.61 -12.55
N VAL A 198 -5.51 49.51 -12.47
CA VAL A 198 -4.60 50.64 -12.26
C VAL A 198 -4.01 51.00 -13.63
N PRO A 199 -3.91 52.30 -14.01
CA PRO A 199 -3.44 52.69 -15.34
C PRO A 199 -1.91 52.68 -15.40
N ASP A 200 -1.35 52.04 -16.42
CA ASP A 200 0.08 52.12 -16.73
C ASP A 200 0.29 52.53 -18.18
N ASP A 201 1.07 53.58 -18.34
CA ASP A 201 1.47 54.20 -19.59
C ASP A 201 2.61 53.42 -20.26
N HIS A 202 2.50 53.26 -21.59
CA HIS A 202 3.60 53.20 -22.58
C HIS A 202 4.38 51.87 -22.83
N PRO A 203 4.91 51.66 -24.07
CA PRO A 203 4.32 50.65 -24.95
C PRO A 203 5.28 49.72 -25.73
N TYR A 204 4.68 48.73 -26.41
CA TYR A 204 5.13 47.96 -27.59
C TYR A 204 6.36 47.03 -27.49
N PHE A 205 6.15 45.74 -27.78
CA PHE A 205 6.59 45.14 -29.05
C PHE A 205 5.87 43.79 -29.30
N ASN A 206 5.07 43.75 -30.37
CA ASN A 206 4.52 42.54 -30.98
C ASN A 206 5.62 41.78 -31.71
N ASN A 207 5.57 40.45 -31.70
CA ASN A 207 5.57 39.69 -32.96
C ASN A 207 5.08 38.26 -32.77
N ALA A 208 4.05 37.94 -33.56
CA ALA A 208 3.51 36.61 -33.76
C ALA A 208 4.49 35.72 -34.53
N ASN A 209 4.36 34.40 -34.38
CA ASN A 209 4.17 33.53 -35.55
C ASN A 209 3.57 32.17 -35.17
N LYS A 210 2.46 31.88 -35.86
CA LYS A 210 1.85 30.56 -36.07
C LYS A 210 2.80 29.66 -36.85
N LEU A 211 2.82 28.36 -36.56
CA LEU A 211 2.82 27.35 -37.62
C LEU A 211 2.13 26.06 -37.16
N SER A 212 1.17 25.62 -37.98
CA SER A 212 0.35 24.44 -37.85
C SER A 212 0.98 23.24 -38.58
N SER A 213 0.75 22.05 -38.01
CA SER A 213 0.51 20.72 -38.62
C SER A 213 1.15 20.31 -39.95
N ARG A 214 1.73 19.09 -39.95
CA ARG A 214 1.62 18.15 -41.08
C ARG A 214 1.71 16.69 -40.63
N THR A 215 1.03 15.86 -41.40
CA THR A 215 0.51 14.51 -41.16
C THR A 215 1.28 13.45 -41.96
N HIS A 216 1.09 12.18 -41.54
CA HIS A 216 1.24 10.89 -42.26
C HIS A 216 2.65 10.37 -42.60
N ILE A 217 2.91 9.10 -42.24
CA ILE A 217 2.89 7.94 -43.16
C ILE A 217 2.93 6.63 -42.34
N SER A 218 2.05 5.71 -42.73
CA SER A 218 1.98 4.30 -42.33
C SER A 218 3.15 3.50 -42.92
N ASP A 219 3.59 2.44 -42.24
CA ASP A 219 3.91 1.20 -42.95
C ASP A 219 3.71 -0.02 -42.06
N ARG A 220 3.08 -1.01 -42.68
CA ARG A 220 2.60 -2.28 -42.13
C ARG A 220 3.31 -3.34 -42.95
N GLU A 221 4.23 -4.09 -42.36
CA GLU A 221 4.68 -5.35 -42.96
C GLU A 221 4.64 -6.50 -41.96
N VAL A 222 3.92 -7.51 -42.43
CA VAL A 222 3.68 -8.83 -41.85
C VAL A 222 4.90 -9.70 -42.11
N ARG A 223 5.40 -10.40 -41.10
CA ARG A 223 6.16 -11.62 -41.34
C ARG A 223 5.93 -12.67 -40.24
N ASN A 224 5.24 -13.73 -40.67
CA ASN A 224 5.16 -15.03 -39.99
C ASN A 224 6.55 -15.63 -39.79
N ASN A 225 6.82 -16.22 -38.62
CA ASN A 225 7.01 -17.68 -38.53
C ASN A 225 7.31 -18.18 -37.10
N SER A 226 6.79 -19.39 -36.88
CA SER A 226 7.30 -20.48 -36.05
C SER A 226 7.23 -20.37 -34.52
N SER A 227 6.15 -20.95 -34.01
CA SER A 227 6.02 -21.61 -32.71
C SER A 227 7.14 -22.62 -32.45
N VAL A 228 7.85 -22.47 -31.34
CA VAL A 228 8.72 -23.51 -30.79
C VAL A 228 8.11 -24.00 -29.48
N THR A 229 7.60 -25.23 -29.53
CA THR A 229 7.04 -25.99 -28.42
C THR A 229 8.17 -26.40 -27.47
N MET A 230 8.20 -25.87 -26.25
CA MET A 230 9.06 -26.40 -25.18
C MET A 230 8.35 -27.58 -24.53
N LYS A 231 8.97 -28.76 -24.67
CA LYS A 231 8.52 -30.03 -24.09
C LYS A 231 8.71 -29.99 -22.57
N THR A 232 7.62 -30.10 -21.82
CA THR A 232 7.64 -30.51 -20.42
C THR A 232 7.95 -32.00 -20.34
N VAL A 233 8.92 -32.34 -19.50
CA VAL A 233 9.33 -33.73 -19.23
C VAL A 233 8.47 -34.24 -18.08
N ASP A 234 7.65 -35.25 -18.36
CA ASP A 234 6.87 -35.97 -17.36
C ASP A 234 7.80 -36.70 -16.38
N TRP A 235 7.59 -36.48 -15.09
CA TRP A 235 8.21 -37.23 -14.01
C TRP A 235 7.17 -38.16 -13.37
N GLN A 236 7.35 -39.47 -13.53
CA GLN A 236 6.59 -40.50 -12.81
C GLN A 236 7.38 -40.96 -11.58
N PRO A 237 6.78 -40.97 -10.37
CA PRO A 237 7.36 -41.69 -9.24
C PRO A 237 7.03 -43.18 -9.33
N LEU A 238 8.06 -43.99 -9.12
CA LEU A 238 8.01 -45.42 -8.90
C LEU A 238 7.17 -45.72 -7.65
N ALA A 239 6.15 -46.56 -7.79
CA ALA A 239 5.32 -47.02 -6.68
C ALA A 239 6.04 -48.12 -5.88
N SER A 240 6.31 -47.88 -4.60
CA SER A 240 6.18 -48.87 -3.52
C SER A 240 6.62 -48.26 -2.18
N GLU A 241 5.86 -48.58 -1.14
CA GLU A 241 6.15 -48.38 0.30
C GLU A 241 5.74 -47.04 0.93
N SER A 242 4.43 -46.91 1.17
CA SER A 242 3.92 -46.07 2.26
C SER A 242 2.55 -46.58 2.73
N GLU A 243 2.52 -47.82 3.21
CA GLU A 243 1.55 -48.24 4.21
C GLU A 243 2.27 -48.23 5.56
N SER A 244 1.60 -47.68 6.57
CA SER A 244 2.06 -47.53 7.95
C SER A 244 2.88 -46.26 8.23
N ILE A 245 2.16 -45.15 8.46
CA ILE A 245 2.17 -44.36 9.70
C ILE A 245 0.83 -43.58 9.70
N ARG A 246 -0.25 -44.25 10.12
CA ARG A 246 -1.49 -43.62 10.58
C ARG A 246 -1.61 -43.96 12.05
N ALA A 247 -1.07 -43.10 12.92
CA ALA A 247 -1.45 -43.03 14.34
C ALA A 247 -0.58 -42.00 15.05
N ALA A 248 -1.07 -40.76 15.17
CA ALA A 248 -0.88 -39.85 16.31
C ALA A 248 -1.33 -38.45 15.89
N VAL A 249 -2.64 -38.21 15.86
CA VAL A 249 -3.21 -36.86 15.85
C VAL A 249 -4.00 -36.72 17.15
N SER A 250 -3.58 -35.75 17.96
CA SER A 250 -4.16 -35.39 19.24
C SER A 250 -5.60 -34.89 19.09
N GLU A 251 -6.50 -35.49 19.86
CA GLU A 251 -7.90 -35.12 20.02
C GLU A 251 -8.04 -33.79 20.76
N SER A 252 -8.10 -32.66 20.05
CA SER A 252 -8.86 -31.46 20.50
C SER A 252 -8.88 -30.37 19.42
N ALA A 253 -9.75 -30.52 18.41
CA ALA A 253 -10.40 -29.46 17.64
C ALA A 253 -11.19 -30.14 16.52
N VAL A 254 -12.51 -30.02 16.52
CA VAL A 254 -13.35 -30.59 15.46
C VAL A 254 -13.32 -29.62 14.27
N PRO A 255 -12.77 -30.00 13.10
CA PRO A 255 -12.91 -29.18 11.90
C PRO A 255 -14.38 -29.25 11.48
N THR A 256 -15.09 -28.13 11.46
CA THR A 256 -16.44 -28.05 10.93
C THR A 256 -16.40 -28.19 9.41
N CYS A 257 -16.35 -29.44 8.95
CA CYS A 257 -16.41 -29.75 7.53
C CYS A 257 -17.80 -29.37 7.00
N ARG A 258 -17.88 -28.37 6.10
CA ARG A 258 -19.12 -28.06 5.38
C ARG A 258 -19.56 -29.32 4.63
N ARG A 259 -20.71 -29.87 4.99
CA ARG A 259 -21.27 -31.09 4.39
C ARG A 259 -21.73 -30.75 2.95
N GLY A 260 -20.87 -30.94 1.95
CA GLY A 260 -21.22 -30.90 0.52
C GLY A 260 -20.63 -29.79 -0.36
N GLY A 261 -19.62 -29.03 0.09
CA GLY A 261 -18.93 -28.05 -0.75
C GLY A 261 -17.71 -28.63 -1.50
N ASN A 262 -17.36 -28.06 -2.65
CA ASN A 262 -16.09 -28.38 -3.32
C ASN A 262 -14.92 -28.13 -2.36
N PRO A 263 -13.89 -29.01 -2.34
CA PRO A 263 -12.77 -28.84 -1.44
C PRO A 263 -11.98 -27.57 -1.77
N ILE A 264 -11.65 -26.80 -0.74
CA ILE A 264 -10.78 -25.62 -0.89
C ILE A 264 -9.36 -26.14 -1.15
N THR A 265 -8.75 -25.66 -2.23
CA THR A 265 -7.43 -26.14 -2.67
C THR A 265 -6.50 -24.99 -3.03
N VAL A 266 -5.20 -25.19 -2.84
CA VAL A 266 -4.16 -24.25 -3.31
C VAL A 266 -4.03 -24.37 -4.82
N THR A 267 -4.17 -23.27 -5.56
CA THR A 267 -4.06 -23.24 -7.03
C THR A 267 -2.70 -22.78 -7.51
N ASN A 268 -2.11 -21.77 -6.87
CA ASN A 268 -0.82 -21.21 -7.26
C ASN A 268 -0.02 -20.81 -6.03
N ILE A 269 1.30 -20.95 -6.13
CA ILE A 269 2.26 -20.47 -5.14
C ILE A 269 3.22 -19.52 -5.85
N TYR A 270 3.37 -18.32 -5.28
CA TYR A 270 4.27 -17.29 -5.82
C TYR A 270 5.28 -16.84 -4.78
N LEU A 271 6.52 -16.71 -5.24
CA LEU A 271 7.62 -16.11 -4.52
C LEU A 271 8.00 -14.78 -5.14
N TYR A 272 8.55 -13.89 -4.32
CA TYR A 272 9.13 -12.63 -4.77
C TYR A 272 10.50 -12.50 -4.13
N PRO A 273 11.51 -13.23 -4.65
CA PRO A 273 12.87 -13.22 -4.10
C PRO A 273 13.41 -11.82 -3.87
N ILE A 274 13.24 -10.95 -4.88
CA ILE A 274 13.64 -9.55 -4.84
C ILE A 274 12.39 -8.69 -4.59
N LYS A 275 12.43 -7.87 -3.53
CA LYS A 275 11.36 -6.93 -3.17
C LYS A 275 11.00 -6.05 -4.38
N SER A 276 9.71 -5.89 -4.63
CA SER A 276 9.15 -5.11 -5.75
C SER A 276 9.37 -5.66 -7.16
N CYS A 277 10.07 -6.79 -7.31
CA CYS A 277 10.25 -7.45 -8.61
C CYS A 277 9.12 -8.44 -8.93
N SER A 278 9.15 -9.07 -10.10
CA SER A 278 8.11 -9.98 -10.58
C SER A 278 7.96 -11.25 -9.71
N ALA A 279 6.87 -11.97 -9.93
CA ALA A 279 6.58 -13.22 -9.23
C ALA A 279 7.35 -14.40 -9.86
N PHE A 280 7.89 -15.26 -9.01
CA PHE A 280 8.38 -16.59 -9.36
C PHE A 280 7.33 -17.62 -8.97
N GLU A 281 6.66 -18.20 -9.96
CA GLU A 281 5.62 -19.21 -9.75
C GLU A 281 6.25 -20.61 -9.57
N VAL A 282 5.74 -21.36 -8.60
CA VAL A 282 6.24 -22.70 -8.25
C VAL A 282 5.09 -23.64 -7.93
N THR A 283 5.33 -24.95 -8.12
CA THR A 283 4.37 -26.01 -7.79
C THR A 283 4.54 -26.51 -6.35
N GLU A 284 5.76 -26.49 -5.83
CA GLU A 284 6.09 -26.87 -4.46
C GLU A 284 7.23 -25.99 -3.94
N TRP A 285 7.19 -25.62 -2.67
CA TRP A 285 8.27 -24.82 -2.09
C TRP A 285 8.46 -25.02 -0.58
N PRO A 286 9.71 -25.02 -0.08
CA PRO A 286 9.98 -25.10 1.35
C PRO A 286 9.48 -23.88 2.12
N VAL A 287 8.88 -24.13 3.26
CA VAL A 287 8.44 -23.12 4.22
C VAL A 287 9.49 -22.98 5.32
N GLY A 288 9.95 -21.76 5.55
CA GLY A 288 10.89 -21.42 6.62
C GLY A 288 10.23 -20.61 7.74
N ASN A 289 11.01 -20.29 8.77
CA ASN A 289 10.55 -19.51 9.93
C ASN A 289 10.20 -18.04 9.59
N GLN A 290 10.61 -17.54 8.42
CA GLN A 290 10.40 -16.15 7.99
C GLN A 290 9.33 -16.01 6.90
N GLY A 291 8.79 -17.11 6.39
CA GLY A 291 8.00 -17.11 5.15
C GLY A 291 8.38 -18.29 4.25
N LEU A 292 7.94 -18.24 2.98
CA LEU A 292 8.50 -19.12 1.95
C LEU A 292 10.02 -18.91 1.86
N LEU A 293 10.78 -19.99 1.73
CA LEU A 293 12.24 -19.91 1.73
C LEU A 293 12.72 -18.95 0.63
N TYR A 294 13.60 -18.00 0.97
CA TYR A 294 14.13 -16.96 0.09
C TYR A 294 13.15 -15.86 -0.38
N ASP A 295 11.93 -15.84 0.15
CA ASP A 295 10.95 -14.83 -0.20
C ASP A 295 11.29 -13.45 0.42
N ARG A 296 11.38 -12.43 -0.44
CA ARG A 296 11.77 -11.04 -0.11
C ARG A 296 13.11 -10.93 0.65
N ASN A 297 14.06 -11.83 0.36
CA ASN A 297 15.40 -11.77 0.96
C ASN A 297 16.33 -10.73 0.31
N TRP A 298 15.99 -10.22 -0.87
CA TRP A 298 16.76 -9.19 -1.58
C TRP A 298 15.94 -7.93 -1.81
N MET A 299 16.63 -6.80 -1.98
CA MET A 299 16.01 -5.55 -2.41
C MET A 299 16.99 -4.73 -3.26
N VAL A 300 16.45 -3.86 -4.11
CA VAL A 300 17.24 -2.91 -4.88
C VAL A 300 17.30 -1.59 -4.11
N VAL A 301 18.49 -1.00 -4.02
CA VAL A 301 18.70 0.31 -3.40
C VAL A 301 19.33 1.29 -4.38
N ASN A 302 19.05 2.57 -4.19
CA ASN A 302 19.77 3.63 -4.91
C ASN A 302 21.14 3.91 -4.27
N GLN A 303 21.90 4.82 -4.89
CA GLN A 303 23.21 5.28 -4.39
C GLN A 303 23.21 5.82 -2.94
N ASN A 304 22.05 6.25 -2.43
CA ASN A 304 21.92 6.79 -1.08
C ASN A 304 21.55 5.69 -0.05
N GLY A 305 21.50 4.42 -0.45
CA GLY A 305 21.10 3.32 0.42
C GLY A 305 19.61 3.36 0.79
N VAL A 306 18.76 3.91 -0.08
CA VAL A 306 17.30 3.91 0.11
C VAL A 306 16.68 2.83 -0.77
N CYS A 307 15.78 2.03 -0.19
CA CYS A 307 15.01 1.01 -0.90
C CYS A 307 14.24 1.60 -2.09
N MET A 308 14.43 1.01 -3.26
CA MET A 308 13.63 1.28 -4.45
C MET A 308 12.41 0.36 -4.44
N THR A 309 11.23 0.98 -4.41
CA THR A 309 9.96 0.26 -4.42
C THR A 309 9.27 0.37 -5.76
N GLN A 310 8.37 -0.56 -6.08
CA GLN A 310 7.58 -0.52 -7.32
C GLN A 310 6.75 0.77 -7.45
N LYS A 311 6.39 1.38 -6.30
CA LYS A 311 5.74 2.69 -6.21
C LYS A 311 6.56 3.81 -6.86
N GLN A 312 7.89 3.75 -6.70
CA GLN A 312 8.82 4.75 -7.22
C GLN A 312 9.32 4.36 -8.61
N GLU A 313 9.61 3.08 -8.82
CA GLU A 313 10.13 2.52 -10.06
C GLU A 313 9.28 1.33 -10.51
N PRO A 314 8.23 1.56 -11.31
CA PRO A 314 7.35 0.50 -11.79
C PRO A 314 8.09 -0.57 -12.60
N ARG A 315 9.14 -0.22 -13.35
CA ARG A 315 9.90 -1.16 -14.20
C ARG A 315 10.50 -2.33 -13.43
N LEU A 316 10.58 -2.26 -12.10
CA LEU A 316 10.99 -3.39 -11.27
C LEU A 316 10.11 -4.64 -11.49
N CYS A 317 8.81 -4.54 -11.84
CA CYS A 317 8.02 -5.74 -12.17
C CYS A 317 8.49 -6.49 -13.40
N LEU A 318 9.26 -5.86 -14.28
CA LEU A 318 9.77 -6.51 -15.49
C LEU A 318 11.03 -7.34 -15.21
N VAL A 319 11.58 -7.21 -14.00
CA VAL A 319 12.70 -8.02 -13.53
C VAL A 319 12.17 -9.33 -12.99
N ASN A 320 12.57 -10.43 -13.63
CA ASN A 320 12.14 -11.80 -13.37
C ASN A 320 13.24 -12.58 -12.62
N PRO A 321 13.18 -12.63 -11.28
CA PRO A 321 14.02 -13.52 -10.50
C PRO A 321 13.47 -14.95 -10.50
N SER A 322 14.35 -15.94 -10.63
CA SER A 322 14.05 -17.37 -10.46
C SER A 322 15.10 -18.00 -9.56
N ILE A 323 14.71 -18.96 -8.72
CA ILE A 323 15.62 -19.61 -7.77
C ILE A 323 15.78 -21.07 -8.15
N ASP A 324 17.03 -21.51 -8.30
CA ASP A 324 17.40 -22.92 -8.38
C ASP A 324 18.02 -23.36 -7.05
N LEU A 325 17.27 -24.15 -6.28
CA LEU A 325 17.70 -24.68 -4.99
C LEU A 325 18.82 -25.73 -5.12
N LYS A 326 18.91 -26.45 -6.24
CA LYS A 326 19.93 -27.49 -6.46
C LYS A 326 21.28 -26.86 -6.76
N GLN A 327 21.28 -25.85 -7.64
CA GLN A 327 22.48 -25.08 -7.98
C GLN A 327 22.81 -24.00 -6.95
N LYS A 328 21.88 -23.72 -6.02
CA LYS A 328 22.00 -22.67 -5.00
C LYS A 328 22.26 -21.29 -5.60
N ILE A 329 21.58 -20.98 -6.70
CA ILE A 329 21.66 -19.69 -7.37
C ILE A 329 20.28 -19.06 -7.59
N MET A 330 20.23 -17.74 -7.63
CA MET A 330 19.13 -16.96 -8.16
C MET A 330 19.53 -16.43 -9.54
N VAL A 331 18.74 -16.71 -10.57
CA VAL A 331 18.91 -16.17 -11.92
C VAL A 331 17.94 -15.02 -12.12
N ILE A 332 18.46 -13.85 -12.50
CA ILE A 332 17.70 -12.63 -12.75
C ILE A 332 17.68 -12.38 -14.26
N GLN A 333 16.48 -12.16 -14.80
CA GLN A 333 16.25 -11.93 -16.22
C GLN A 333 15.34 -10.70 -16.41
N ALA A 334 15.50 -10.00 -17.52
CA ALA A 334 14.58 -8.96 -17.97
C ALA A 334 14.65 -8.87 -19.50
N GLU A 335 13.59 -8.39 -20.13
CA GLU A 335 13.56 -8.22 -21.59
C GLU A 335 14.67 -7.27 -22.05
N GLY A 336 15.43 -7.68 -23.07
CA GLY A 336 16.55 -6.91 -23.61
C GLY A 336 17.83 -6.91 -22.77
N MET A 337 17.92 -7.73 -21.72
CA MET A 337 19.09 -7.84 -20.84
C MET A 337 19.59 -9.29 -20.77
N ASP A 338 20.92 -9.46 -20.73
CA ASP A 338 21.53 -10.78 -20.50
C ASP A 338 21.22 -11.28 -19.08
N ALA A 339 20.94 -12.58 -18.93
CA ALA A 339 20.65 -13.18 -17.64
C ALA A 339 21.87 -13.11 -16.70
N ILE A 340 21.64 -12.81 -15.41
CA ILE A 340 22.69 -12.75 -14.39
C ILE A 340 22.37 -13.68 -13.22
N SER A 341 23.38 -14.43 -12.76
CA SER A 341 23.27 -15.34 -11.61
C SER A 341 23.86 -14.72 -10.33
N VAL A 342 23.17 -14.91 -9.21
CA VAL A 342 23.57 -14.49 -7.86
C VAL A 342 23.58 -15.72 -6.95
N SER A 343 24.65 -15.94 -6.19
CA SER A 343 24.72 -17.06 -5.24
C SER A 343 23.75 -16.87 -4.07
N LEU A 344 23.05 -17.96 -3.68
CA LEU A 344 22.16 -17.98 -2.52
C LEU A 344 22.90 -18.15 -1.19
N GLU A 345 24.18 -18.51 -1.18
CA GLU A 345 24.92 -18.83 0.05
C GLU A 345 26.16 -17.96 0.27
N GLU A 346 26.73 -17.39 -0.79
CA GLU A 346 27.94 -16.59 -0.67
C GLU A 346 27.63 -15.13 -0.30
N ASN A 347 28.12 -14.68 0.85
CA ASN A 347 28.17 -13.27 1.22
C ASN A 347 29.49 -12.68 0.72
N THR A 348 29.63 -12.48 -0.58
CA THR A 348 30.87 -11.93 -1.19
C THR A 348 31.03 -10.42 -0.96
N GLY A 349 29.97 -9.71 -0.58
CA GLY A 349 29.98 -8.26 -0.39
C GLY A 349 30.33 -7.79 1.02
N LYS A 350 30.70 -6.51 1.10
CA LYS A 350 30.88 -5.79 2.37
C LYS A 350 29.53 -5.70 3.10
N GLU A 351 29.53 -5.88 4.41
CA GLU A 351 28.35 -5.65 5.26
C GLU A 351 27.99 -4.15 5.20
N ALA A 352 26.74 -3.85 4.88
CA ALA A 352 26.20 -2.52 4.82
C ALA A 352 24.94 -2.42 5.68
N VAL A 353 24.81 -1.34 6.46
CA VAL A 353 23.60 -1.03 7.20
C VAL A 353 22.76 -0.09 6.35
N ILE A 354 21.57 -0.55 5.97
CA ILE A 354 20.72 0.15 5.00
C ILE A 354 19.36 0.44 5.64
N CYS A 355 18.76 1.56 5.24
CA CYS A 355 17.43 1.98 5.68
C CYS A 355 16.36 1.53 4.69
N GLU A 356 15.30 0.90 5.17
CA GLU A 356 14.16 0.50 4.32
C GLU A 356 13.39 1.71 3.76
N SER A 357 13.43 2.85 4.45
CA SER A 357 12.77 4.09 4.04
C SER A 357 13.58 5.31 4.46
N LYS A 358 13.41 6.44 3.76
CA LYS A 358 13.96 7.75 4.17
C LYS A 358 13.39 8.25 5.51
N ILE A 359 12.20 7.76 5.89
CA ILE A 359 11.40 8.29 7.00
C ILE A 359 11.32 7.30 8.18
N CYS A 360 11.73 6.04 8.00
CA CYS A 360 11.71 5.02 9.04
C CYS A 360 13.14 4.64 9.47
N SER A 361 13.42 4.70 10.77
CA SER A 361 14.71 4.40 11.39
C SER A 361 15.01 2.90 11.54
N HIS A 362 14.21 2.01 10.94
CA HIS A 362 14.50 0.58 10.90
C HIS A 362 15.71 0.30 9.99
N ARG A 363 16.85 0.08 10.65
CA ARG A 363 18.12 -0.26 10.01
C ARG A 363 18.25 -1.77 9.92
N VAL A 364 18.32 -2.29 8.70
CA VAL A 364 18.52 -3.72 8.46
C VAL A 364 19.97 -3.95 8.06
N LYS A 365 20.57 -4.99 8.63
CA LYS A 365 21.91 -5.45 8.21
C LYS A 365 21.79 -6.20 6.89
N THR A 366 22.55 -5.75 5.91
CA THR A 366 22.47 -6.26 4.55
C THR A 366 23.86 -6.50 3.96
N TYR A 367 23.94 -7.38 2.97
CA TYR A 367 25.14 -7.63 2.18
C TYR A 367 24.94 -7.13 0.76
N ASP A 368 25.96 -6.50 0.23
CA ASP A 368 26.01 -6.10 -1.18
C ASP A 368 26.21 -7.32 -2.10
N CYS A 369 25.44 -7.44 -3.18
CA CYS A 369 25.57 -8.55 -4.13
C CYS A 369 26.64 -8.30 -5.22
N GLY A 370 27.46 -7.26 -5.08
CA GLY A 370 28.65 -6.98 -5.88
C GLY A 370 28.40 -6.16 -7.15
N GLU A 371 29.50 -5.70 -7.77
CA GLU A 371 29.45 -4.74 -8.89
C GLU A 371 28.74 -5.29 -10.13
N ARG A 372 28.75 -6.60 -10.37
CA ARG A 372 28.09 -7.18 -11.54
C ARG A 372 26.57 -6.99 -11.48
N THR A 373 25.97 -7.23 -10.32
CA THR A 373 24.53 -7.01 -10.11
C THR A 373 24.19 -5.53 -10.10
N ALA A 374 25.03 -4.70 -9.47
CA ALA A 374 24.88 -3.25 -9.50
C ALA A 374 24.88 -2.69 -10.92
N GLY A 375 25.82 -3.11 -11.77
CA GLY A 375 25.89 -2.73 -13.18
C GLY A 375 24.66 -3.18 -13.97
N TRP A 376 24.19 -4.42 -13.74
CA TRP A 376 23.00 -4.96 -14.40
C TRP A 376 21.74 -4.14 -14.08
N PHE A 377 21.46 -3.90 -12.80
CA PHE A 377 20.29 -3.12 -12.39
C PHE A 377 20.42 -1.65 -12.83
N SER A 378 21.63 -1.09 -12.76
CA SER A 378 21.86 0.31 -13.14
C SER A 378 21.63 0.54 -14.63
N MET A 379 22.04 -0.42 -15.46
CA MET A 379 21.79 -0.42 -16.89
C MET A 379 20.28 -0.56 -17.20
N PHE A 380 19.61 -1.50 -16.54
CA PHE A 380 18.18 -1.74 -16.77
C PHE A 380 17.27 -0.57 -16.33
N LEU A 381 17.58 0.06 -15.20
CA LEU A 381 16.79 1.16 -14.63
C LEU A 381 17.27 2.56 -15.06
N GLY A 382 18.38 2.65 -15.79
CA GLY A 382 18.95 3.91 -16.28
C GLY A 382 19.49 4.83 -15.16
N ARG A 383 19.75 4.30 -13.97
CA ARG A 383 20.21 5.08 -12.81
C ARG A 383 21.07 4.22 -11.87
N PRO A 384 22.03 4.79 -11.13
CA PRO A 384 22.87 4.03 -10.21
C PRO A 384 22.06 3.33 -9.10
N CYS A 385 22.14 2.01 -9.07
CA CYS A 385 21.48 1.18 -8.07
C CYS A 385 22.26 -0.11 -7.80
N ARG A 386 21.97 -0.74 -6.66
CA ARG A 386 22.66 -1.94 -6.19
C ARG A 386 21.65 -2.96 -5.66
N LEU A 387 21.92 -4.23 -5.88
CA LEU A 387 21.17 -5.31 -5.27
C LEU A 387 21.80 -5.63 -3.92
N ILE A 388 20.98 -5.68 -2.89
CA ILE A 388 21.41 -6.05 -1.54
C ILE A 388 20.58 -7.22 -1.04
N ARG A 389 21.16 -7.97 -0.12
CA ARG A 389 20.57 -9.14 0.51
C ARG A 389 20.45 -8.93 2.01
N GLN A 390 19.33 -9.32 2.61
CA GLN A 390 19.18 -9.31 4.06
C GLN A 390 20.14 -10.33 4.70
N SER A 391 20.84 -9.93 5.77
CA SER A 391 21.62 -10.87 6.56
C SER A 391 20.68 -11.87 7.25
N PRO A 392 20.98 -13.17 7.23
CA PRO A 392 20.31 -14.12 8.12
C PRO A 392 20.49 -13.61 9.55
N ASN A 393 19.39 -13.38 10.27
CA ASN A 393 19.44 -12.90 11.64
C ASN A 393 20.12 -13.95 12.53
N ARG A 394 21.44 -13.82 12.76
CA ARG A 394 22.07 -14.41 13.94
C ARG A 394 21.53 -13.63 15.13
N LYS A 395 20.55 -14.22 15.82
CA LYS A 395 19.96 -13.79 17.10
C LYS A 395 20.54 -12.48 17.64
N ASN A 396 19.83 -11.36 17.48
CA ASN A 396 20.12 -10.15 18.25
C ASN A 396 19.84 -10.47 19.73
N SER A 397 20.84 -10.99 20.43
CA SER A 397 20.81 -11.14 21.89
C SER A 397 21.13 -9.80 22.55
N VAL A 398 20.35 -8.74 22.30
CA VAL A 398 20.45 -7.51 23.11
C VAL A 398 19.06 -6.88 23.26
N GLN A 399 18.42 -7.23 24.38
CA GLN A 399 17.60 -6.38 25.25
C GLN A 399 16.61 -5.38 24.61
N HIS A 400 15.32 -5.74 24.62
CA HIS A 400 14.29 -4.83 25.11
C HIS A 400 13.66 -5.44 26.37
N LYS A 401 14.29 -5.21 27.52
CA LYS A 401 13.58 -5.26 28.80
C LYS A 401 12.82 -3.95 28.93
N ASN A 402 11.50 -4.00 28.77
CA ASN A 402 10.50 -3.30 29.60
C ASN A 402 9.16 -3.18 28.85
N ALA A 403 8.34 -4.22 28.92
CA ALA A 403 6.89 -4.09 28.95
C ALA A 403 6.38 -5.27 29.79
N LYS A 404 5.84 -4.97 30.97
CA LYS A 404 5.25 -5.99 31.85
C LYS A 404 3.92 -6.44 31.24
N GLY A 405 3.79 -7.76 31.04
CA GLY A 405 2.51 -8.46 31.04
C GLY A 405 1.88 -8.73 29.68
N LEU A 406 2.45 -9.67 28.91
CA LEU A 406 1.67 -10.71 28.22
C LEU A 406 2.61 -11.86 27.77
N THR A 407 2.06 -13.06 27.76
CA THR A 407 2.70 -14.38 27.62
C THR A 407 3.56 -14.54 26.36
N CYS A 408 4.71 -15.21 26.55
CA CYS A 408 5.70 -15.76 25.59
C CYS A 408 5.37 -15.60 24.08
N ALA A 409 5.48 -14.38 23.55
CA ALA A 409 5.47 -14.15 22.11
C ALA A 409 6.84 -14.51 21.54
N THR A 410 6.91 -15.64 20.83
CA THR A 410 8.05 -16.03 20.00
C THR A 410 8.38 -14.86 19.07
N SER A 411 9.55 -14.24 19.23
CA SER A 411 9.96 -13.10 18.39
C SER A 411 10.16 -13.57 16.95
N ILE A 412 9.12 -13.44 16.12
CA ILE A 412 9.19 -13.78 14.70
C ILE A 412 10.05 -12.72 14.00
N SER A 413 11.17 -13.14 13.45
CA SER A 413 12.01 -12.29 12.62
C SER A 413 11.40 -12.23 11.22
N LEU A 414 10.57 -11.22 10.93
CA LEU A 414 10.13 -10.95 9.55
C LEU A 414 11.36 -10.65 8.66
N SER A 415 11.37 -11.13 7.42
CA SER A 415 12.32 -10.68 6.39
C SER A 415 11.93 -9.27 5.90
N LEU A 416 12.44 -8.77 4.77
CA LEU A 416 12.11 -7.43 4.22
C LEU A 416 10.65 -7.28 3.74
N VAL A 417 9.72 -8.00 4.36
CA VAL A 417 8.29 -8.06 4.09
C VAL A 417 7.61 -6.86 4.74
N ASN A 418 6.53 -6.36 4.12
CA ASN A 418 5.88 -5.13 4.59
C ASN A 418 5.09 -5.34 5.90
N GLU A 419 4.22 -6.35 5.96
CA GLU A 419 3.23 -6.48 7.05
C GLU A 419 3.10 -7.92 7.60
N ALA A 420 3.12 -8.97 6.77
CA ALA A 420 3.03 -10.36 7.24
C ALA A 420 3.71 -11.36 6.31
N GLN A 421 4.11 -12.52 6.86
CA GLN A 421 4.91 -13.56 6.18
C GLN A 421 4.29 -14.07 4.86
N TYR A 422 2.97 -14.20 4.80
CA TYR A 422 2.27 -14.61 3.59
C TYR A 422 1.04 -13.75 3.38
N LEU A 423 0.73 -13.54 2.09
CA LEU A 423 -0.53 -13.00 1.64
C LEU A 423 -1.30 -14.11 0.91
N LEU A 424 -2.53 -14.37 1.33
CA LEU A 424 -3.44 -15.30 0.68
C LEU A 424 -4.58 -14.54 -0.01
N ILE A 425 -4.93 -14.98 -1.22
CA ILE A 425 -6.09 -14.50 -1.96
C ILE A 425 -6.90 -15.68 -2.52
N ASN A 426 -8.20 -15.47 -2.67
CA ASN A 426 -9.12 -16.46 -3.24
C ASN A 426 -9.50 -16.10 -4.67
N VAL A 427 -9.49 -17.08 -5.57
CA VAL A 427 -9.86 -16.92 -6.99
C VAL A 427 -11.31 -16.43 -7.12
N ALA A 428 -12.25 -16.90 -6.28
CA ALA A 428 -13.64 -16.44 -6.32
C ALA A 428 -13.75 -14.93 -6.02
N SER A 429 -12.99 -14.43 -5.06
CA SER A 429 -12.89 -12.99 -4.73
C SER A 429 -12.35 -12.18 -5.91
N ILE A 430 -11.40 -12.73 -6.67
CA ILE A 430 -10.81 -12.08 -7.85
C ILE A 430 -11.81 -12.04 -8.99
N LEU A 431 -12.57 -13.11 -9.22
CA LEU A 431 -13.60 -13.17 -10.26
C LEU A 431 -14.69 -12.12 -10.01
N GLN A 432 -15.19 -12.02 -8.78
CA GLN A 432 -16.15 -10.97 -8.42
C GLN A 432 -15.57 -9.57 -8.65
N LEU A 433 -14.32 -9.34 -8.26
CA LEU A 433 -13.66 -8.07 -8.50
C LEU A 433 -13.49 -7.78 -10.01
N LYS A 434 -13.15 -8.80 -10.81
CA LYS A 434 -13.01 -8.69 -12.26
C LYS A 434 -14.30 -8.20 -12.91
N GLU A 435 -15.46 -8.69 -12.49
CA GLU A 435 -16.76 -8.24 -13.00
C GLU A 435 -16.97 -6.74 -12.76
N HIS A 436 -16.65 -6.25 -11.55
CA HIS A 436 -16.75 -4.82 -11.23
C HIS A 436 -15.75 -3.94 -11.99
N ILE A 437 -14.53 -4.43 -12.22
CA ILE A 437 -13.51 -3.68 -12.95
C ILE A 437 -13.82 -3.67 -14.45
N SER A 438 -14.25 -4.79 -15.02
CA SER A 438 -14.57 -4.90 -16.45
C SER A 438 -15.75 -4.02 -16.85
N ALA A 439 -16.64 -3.69 -15.91
CA ALA A 439 -17.71 -2.71 -16.15
C ALA A 439 -17.19 -1.27 -16.35
N ARG A 440 -15.93 -0.98 -16.02
CA ARG A 440 -15.33 0.36 -16.07
C ARG A 440 -14.17 0.48 -17.05
N LEU A 441 -13.51 -0.63 -17.39
CA LEU A 441 -12.41 -0.65 -18.35
C LEU A 441 -12.92 -0.96 -19.76
N GLU A 442 -12.27 -0.37 -20.75
CA GLU A 442 -12.56 -0.58 -22.17
C GLU A 442 -11.96 -1.90 -22.70
N GLU A 443 -10.94 -2.44 -22.03
CA GLU A 443 -10.23 -3.65 -22.44
C GLU A 443 -10.46 -4.83 -21.47
N PRO A 444 -10.60 -6.06 -22.00
CA PRO A 444 -10.79 -7.25 -21.18
C PRO A 444 -9.51 -7.62 -20.40
N LEU A 445 -9.63 -7.69 -19.08
CA LEU A 445 -8.52 -8.12 -18.21
C LEU A 445 -8.48 -9.64 -18.05
N GLU A 446 -7.29 -10.23 -18.13
CA GLU A 446 -7.06 -11.64 -17.82
C GLU A 446 -7.04 -11.88 -16.30
N ILE A 447 -7.43 -13.08 -15.87
CA ILE A 447 -7.51 -13.41 -14.43
C ILE A 447 -6.10 -13.53 -13.83
N GLU A 448 -5.18 -14.09 -14.61
CA GLU A 448 -3.78 -14.31 -14.27
C GLU A 448 -3.06 -12.98 -14.02
N GLU A 449 -3.36 -11.97 -14.83
CA GLU A 449 -2.86 -10.61 -14.65
C GLU A 449 -3.35 -10.00 -13.33
N LEU A 450 -4.64 -10.15 -13.02
CA LEU A 450 -5.24 -9.68 -11.77
C LEU A 450 -4.59 -10.35 -10.55
N ILE A 451 -4.42 -11.67 -10.57
CA ILE A 451 -3.75 -12.44 -9.53
C ILE A 451 -2.35 -11.86 -9.25
N ARG A 452 -1.57 -11.62 -10.31
CA ARG A 452 -0.20 -11.09 -10.20
C ARG A 452 -0.15 -9.67 -9.61
N ARG A 453 -1.15 -8.82 -9.88
CA ARG A 453 -1.24 -7.45 -9.30
C ARG A 453 -1.34 -7.44 -7.78
N PHE A 454 -2.01 -8.43 -7.19
CA PHE A 454 -2.15 -8.52 -5.72
C PHE A 454 -0.89 -8.99 -5.02
N ARG A 455 0.05 -9.57 -5.77
CA ARG A 455 1.35 -10.05 -5.25
C ARG A 455 1.21 -11.03 -4.08
N ALA A 456 0.16 -11.85 -4.11
CA ALA A 456 -0.08 -12.88 -3.10
C ALA A 456 0.98 -13.98 -3.19
N ASN A 457 1.22 -14.67 -2.07
CA ASN A 457 2.08 -15.85 -2.02
C ASN A 457 1.29 -17.13 -2.25
N ILE A 458 0.06 -17.18 -1.74
CA ILE A 458 -0.80 -18.36 -1.81
C ILE A 458 -2.09 -17.93 -2.50
N VAL A 459 -2.45 -18.61 -3.58
CA VAL A 459 -3.74 -18.45 -4.24
C VAL A 459 -4.53 -19.72 -4.03
N ILE A 460 -5.81 -19.57 -3.67
CA ILE A 460 -6.69 -20.71 -3.39
C ILE A 460 -7.95 -20.63 -4.25
N SER A 461 -8.55 -21.79 -4.49
CA SER A 461 -9.89 -21.92 -5.05
C SER A 461 -10.85 -22.29 -3.94
N ALA A 462 -11.63 -21.32 -3.48
CA ALA A 462 -12.70 -21.52 -2.51
C ALA A 462 -14.07 -21.20 -3.16
N PRO A 463 -15.17 -21.86 -2.75
CA PRO A 463 -16.47 -21.70 -3.40
C PRO A 463 -17.08 -20.31 -3.26
N GLU A 464 -16.88 -19.61 -2.15
CA GLU A 464 -17.51 -18.32 -1.87
C GLU A 464 -16.49 -17.18 -1.99
N SER A 465 -16.90 -16.06 -2.61
CA SER A 465 -16.09 -14.85 -2.67
C SER A 465 -15.91 -14.24 -1.28
N PHE A 466 -14.69 -13.85 -0.93
CA PHE A 466 -14.28 -13.24 0.33
C PHE A 466 -14.50 -14.11 1.58
N GLU A 467 -14.80 -15.40 1.44
CA GLU A 467 -14.95 -16.28 2.60
C GLU A 467 -13.67 -16.40 3.42
N GLU A 468 -12.51 -16.14 2.80
CA GLU A 468 -11.22 -16.12 3.47
C GLU A 468 -11.13 -15.08 4.62
N GLU A 469 -11.97 -14.03 4.58
CA GLU A 469 -11.98 -12.98 5.61
C GLU A 469 -12.59 -13.43 6.93
N GLU A 470 -13.39 -14.50 6.92
CA GLU A 470 -14.06 -15.07 8.10
C GLU A 470 -13.19 -16.09 8.85
N TRP A 471 -12.01 -16.39 8.32
CA TRP A 471 -11.12 -17.41 8.90
C TRP A 471 -10.28 -16.86 10.03
N SER A 472 -10.11 -17.66 11.09
CA SER A 472 -9.21 -17.41 12.21
C SER A 472 -7.88 -18.14 12.03
N GLU A 473 -7.92 -19.36 11.53
CA GLU A 473 -6.76 -20.22 11.26
C GLU A 473 -6.97 -21.03 9.99
N ILE A 474 -5.89 -21.44 9.33
CA ILE A 474 -5.95 -22.36 8.21
C ILE A 474 -4.87 -23.44 8.36
N SER A 475 -5.20 -24.66 7.95
CA SER A 475 -4.23 -25.77 7.84
C SER A 475 -4.07 -26.19 6.39
N ILE A 476 -2.82 -26.38 5.94
CA ILE A 476 -2.48 -26.88 4.61
C ILE A 476 -1.48 -28.03 4.78
N GLY A 477 -1.95 -29.26 4.65
CA GLY A 477 -1.13 -30.44 4.97
C GLY A 477 -0.72 -30.44 6.45
N ALA A 478 0.59 -30.44 6.71
CA ALA A 478 1.14 -30.34 8.08
C ALA A 478 1.31 -28.90 8.57
N LEU A 479 1.18 -27.90 7.70
CA LEU A 479 1.40 -26.49 8.04
C LEU A 479 0.14 -25.89 8.68
N GLN A 480 0.33 -25.14 9.76
CA GLN A 480 -0.72 -24.39 10.44
C GLN A 480 -0.42 -22.90 10.35
N PHE A 481 -1.40 -22.11 9.92
CA PHE A 481 -1.28 -20.67 9.79
C PHE A 481 -2.36 -19.96 10.58
N GLN A 482 -1.97 -18.93 11.31
CA GLN A 482 -2.89 -18.01 11.96
C GLN A 482 -3.24 -16.87 11.00
N VAL A 483 -4.52 -16.53 10.90
CA VAL A 483 -4.99 -15.36 10.15
C VAL A 483 -4.80 -14.12 11.01
N VAL A 484 -3.97 -13.20 10.53
CA VAL A 484 -3.66 -11.94 11.24
C VAL A 484 -4.74 -10.91 11.03
N GLY A 485 -5.28 -10.85 9.80
CA GLY A 485 -6.28 -9.86 9.41
C GLY A 485 -6.27 -9.57 7.90
N PRO A 486 -7.15 -8.66 7.45
CA PRO A 486 -7.25 -8.28 6.04
C PRO A 486 -6.05 -7.44 5.58
N CYS A 487 -5.66 -7.58 4.32
CA CYS A 487 -4.56 -6.85 3.72
C CYS A 487 -5.03 -5.53 3.08
N SER A 488 -4.62 -4.39 3.66
CA SER A 488 -4.82 -3.06 3.08
C SER A 488 -4.03 -2.89 1.78
N ARG A 489 -4.72 -2.61 0.67
CA ARG A 489 -4.05 -2.46 -0.63
C ARG A 489 -3.62 -1.03 -0.89
N CYS A 490 -2.46 -0.91 -1.53
CA CYS A 490 -1.88 0.36 -1.94
C CYS A 490 -1.70 0.42 -3.46
N GLN A 491 -1.18 1.54 -3.96
CA GLN A 491 -0.96 1.82 -5.40
C GLN A 491 -0.15 0.78 -6.18
N ILE A 492 0.50 -0.19 -5.53
CA ILE A 492 1.22 -1.27 -6.23
C ILE A 492 0.27 -2.09 -7.11
N ILE A 493 -0.99 -2.30 -6.70
CA ILE A 493 -1.97 -3.06 -7.51
C ILE A 493 -2.34 -2.35 -8.82
N CYS A 494 -2.14 -1.03 -8.88
CA CYS A 494 -2.38 -0.22 -10.09
C CYS A 494 -1.31 -0.46 -11.15
N ILE A 495 -0.20 -1.12 -10.83
CA ILE A 495 0.89 -1.37 -11.76
C ILE A 495 0.62 -2.67 -12.50
N ASP A 496 0.58 -2.61 -13.82
CA ASP A 496 0.59 -3.78 -14.67
C ASP A 496 1.92 -4.53 -14.50
N GLN A 497 1.86 -5.81 -14.15
CA GLN A 497 3.07 -6.60 -13.89
C GLN A 497 3.77 -7.05 -15.18
N GLN A 498 3.16 -6.91 -16.35
CA GLN A 498 3.74 -7.23 -17.65
C GLN A 498 4.30 -5.98 -18.37
N SER A 499 3.59 -4.86 -18.33
CA SER A 499 4.01 -3.62 -19.01
C SER A 499 4.75 -2.64 -18.09
N GLY A 500 4.49 -2.69 -16.78
CA GLY A 500 4.96 -1.69 -15.82
C GLY A 500 4.18 -0.37 -15.85
N GLU A 501 3.13 -0.28 -16.67
CA GLU A 501 2.29 0.92 -16.75
C GLU A 501 1.36 1.06 -15.53
N ARG A 502 1.00 2.31 -15.21
CA ARG A 502 0.14 2.63 -14.06
C ARG A 502 -1.29 2.85 -14.51
N ASN A 503 -2.20 2.00 -14.06
CA ASN A 503 -3.64 2.18 -14.18
C ASN A 503 -4.25 2.59 -12.83
N LYS A 504 -4.57 3.89 -12.70
CA LYS A 504 -5.11 4.49 -11.46
C LYS A 504 -6.54 4.04 -11.13
N GLU A 505 -7.28 3.55 -12.12
CA GLU A 505 -8.69 3.17 -11.95
C GLU A 505 -8.84 1.89 -11.13
N PHE A 506 -7.78 1.08 -11.02
CA PHE A 506 -7.83 -0.22 -10.35
C PHE A 506 -8.13 -0.10 -8.84
N LEU A 507 -7.40 0.76 -8.12
CA LEU A 507 -7.61 0.95 -6.68
C LEU A 507 -8.96 1.61 -6.39
N GLN A 508 -9.39 2.52 -7.26
CA GLN A 508 -10.73 3.12 -7.17
C GLN A 508 -11.83 2.07 -7.40
N SER A 509 -11.61 1.16 -8.35
CA SER A 509 -12.56 0.09 -8.65
C SER A 509 -12.64 -0.96 -7.55
N LEU A 510 -11.51 -1.37 -6.98
CA LEU A 510 -11.47 -2.18 -5.76
C LEU A 510 -12.25 -1.51 -4.64
N SER A 511 -12.00 -0.22 -4.42
CA SER A 511 -12.66 0.53 -3.36
C SER A 511 -14.17 0.63 -3.54
N ALA A 512 -14.64 0.83 -4.77
CA ALA A 512 -16.07 0.84 -5.06
C ALA A 512 -16.71 -0.55 -4.88
N ALA A 513 -16.05 -1.62 -5.34
CA ALA A 513 -16.54 -2.99 -5.21
C ALA A 513 -16.65 -3.43 -3.73
N ARG A 514 -15.81 -2.86 -2.87
CA ARG A 514 -15.71 -3.18 -1.44
C ARG A 514 -16.39 -2.15 -0.52
N GLY A 515 -17.28 -1.31 -1.06
CA GLY A 515 -18.00 -0.32 -0.26
C GLY A 515 -17.08 0.64 0.50
N ARG A 516 -16.12 1.25 -0.22
CA ARG A 516 -15.07 2.19 0.26
C ARG A 516 -13.87 1.58 0.95
N LYS A 517 -13.88 0.28 1.27
CA LYS A 517 -12.69 -0.40 1.81
C LYS A 517 -11.65 -0.63 0.72
N THR A 518 -10.37 -0.54 1.06
CA THR A 518 -9.26 -0.83 0.13
C THR A 518 -8.58 -2.16 0.46
N ASN A 519 -9.23 -3.03 1.23
CA ASN A 519 -8.67 -4.32 1.62
C ASN A 519 -8.94 -5.41 0.56
N PHE A 520 -7.98 -6.31 0.37
CA PHE A 520 -8.13 -7.49 -0.48
C PHE A 520 -7.12 -8.56 -0.08
N GLY A 521 -7.61 -9.77 0.22
CA GLY A 521 -6.80 -10.88 0.71
C GLY A 521 -6.52 -10.78 2.21
N ILE A 522 -5.97 -11.86 2.77
CA ILE A 522 -5.67 -12.00 4.19
C ILE A 522 -4.18 -12.23 4.43
N TYR A 523 -3.70 -11.72 5.56
CA TYR A 523 -2.37 -11.98 6.05
C TYR A 523 -2.32 -13.24 6.91
N LEU A 524 -1.29 -14.05 6.68
CA LEU A 524 -1.05 -15.27 7.42
C LEU A 524 0.30 -15.22 8.12
N MET A 525 0.36 -15.82 9.30
CA MET A 525 1.59 -16.13 10.03
C MET A 525 1.68 -17.63 10.26
N ASN A 526 2.83 -18.22 9.95
CA ASN A 526 3.06 -19.64 10.20
C ASN A 526 3.22 -19.88 11.70
N GLN A 527 2.51 -20.86 12.25
CA GLN A 527 2.72 -21.38 13.58
C GLN A 527 3.64 -22.59 13.47
N PRO A 528 4.95 -22.46 13.74
CA PRO A 528 5.87 -23.56 13.56
C PRO A 528 5.52 -24.67 14.56
N LEU A 529 5.07 -25.81 14.03
CA LEU A 529 5.11 -27.07 14.75
C LEU A 529 6.58 -27.41 14.97
N CYS A 530 6.92 -27.95 16.15
CA CYS A 530 8.29 -28.29 16.53
C CYS A 530 8.76 -29.52 15.72
N SER A 531 8.98 -29.32 14.42
CA SER A 531 9.42 -30.30 13.43
C SER A 531 10.87 -29.98 13.06
N SER A 532 11.70 -31.01 12.93
CA SER A 532 13.12 -30.89 12.56
C SER A 532 13.32 -30.80 11.04
N PHE A 533 12.24 -30.87 10.25
CA PHE A 533 12.27 -30.83 8.78
C PHE A 533 11.59 -29.56 8.25
N LEU A 534 12.09 -29.06 7.12
CA LEU A 534 11.42 -27.99 6.38
C LEU A 534 10.14 -28.55 5.76
N ASP A 535 9.00 -28.10 6.27
CA ASP A 535 7.71 -28.42 5.68
C ASP A 535 7.61 -27.82 4.27
N VAL A 536 6.93 -28.51 3.35
CA VAL A 536 6.77 -28.09 1.96
C VAL A 536 5.32 -27.73 1.71
N LEU A 537 5.09 -26.58 1.07
CA LEU A 537 3.79 -26.17 0.57
C LEU A 537 3.68 -26.57 -0.90
N SER A 538 2.61 -27.28 -1.27
CA SER A 538 2.40 -27.78 -2.64
C SER A 538 1.05 -27.34 -3.21
N VAL A 539 1.03 -27.02 -4.51
CA VAL A 539 -0.19 -26.78 -5.28
C VAL A 539 -1.05 -28.04 -5.29
N GLY A 540 -2.37 -27.88 -5.22
CA GLY A 540 -3.35 -28.96 -5.10
C GLY A 540 -3.61 -29.42 -3.67
N SER A 541 -2.82 -28.97 -2.69
CA SER A 541 -3.06 -29.28 -1.28
C SER A 541 -4.41 -28.75 -0.82
N GLN A 542 -5.12 -29.53 -0.02
CA GLN A 542 -6.38 -29.13 0.58
C GLN A 542 -6.13 -28.10 1.70
N VAL A 543 -6.95 -27.06 1.73
CA VAL A 543 -6.96 -26.03 2.77
C VAL A 543 -8.13 -26.31 3.71
N LEU A 544 -7.84 -26.38 4.99
CA LEU A 544 -8.83 -26.59 6.05
C LEU A 544 -8.90 -25.32 6.91
N PRO A 545 -9.90 -24.45 6.70
CA PRO A 545 -10.07 -23.25 7.49
C PRO A 545 -10.80 -23.54 8.82
N VAL A 546 -10.46 -22.75 9.83
CA VAL A 546 -11.21 -22.60 11.09
C VAL A 546 -11.88 -21.23 11.05
N LEU A 547 -13.18 -21.18 11.33
CA LEU A 547 -13.93 -19.92 11.34
C LEU A 547 -13.65 -19.13 12.63
N LYS A 548 -13.77 -17.80 12.55
CA LYS A 548 -13.81 -16.95 13.75
C LYS A 548 -15.02 -17.33 14.61
N GLU A 549 -14.83 -17.40 15.92
CA GLU A 549 -15.97 -17.55 16.84
C GLU A 549 -16.84 -16.30 16.77
N ASN A 550 -18.05 -16.42 16.22
CA ASN A 550 -19.04 -15.35 16.23
C ASN A 550 -19.36 -15.00 17.68
N THR A 551 -18.88 -13.84 18.15
CA THR A 551 -19.43 -13.18 19.33
C THR A 551 -20.75 -12.51 18.96
N GLU A 552 -21.72 -13.30 18.50
CA GLU A 552 -23.10 -12.82 18.41
C GLU A 552 -23.66 -12.73 19.83
N ILE A 553 -23.82 -11.48 20.24
CA ILE A 553 -24.64 -10.98 21.34
C ILE A 553 -25.81 -11.93 21.61
N GLN A 554 -25.82 -12.55 22.80
CA GLN A 554 -26.99 -13.25 23.32
C GLN A 554 -28.21 -12.31 23.23
N ARG A 555 -29.15 -12.63 22.34
CA ARG A 555 -30.49 -12.05 22.39
C ARG A 555 -31.07 -12.41 23.77
N PRO A 556 -31.58 -11.44 24.56
CA PRO A 556 -32.21 -11.76 25.82
C PRO A 556 -33.44 -12.61 25.52
N THR A 557 -33.45 -13.83 26.07
CA THR A 557 -34.61 -14.71 26.09
C THR A 557 -35.78 -13.94 26.69
N SER A 558 -36.85 -13.82 25.91
CA SER A 558 -38.15 -13.32 26.31
C SER A 558 -38.59 -13.99 27.61
N SER A 559 -38.90 -13.17 28.61
CA SER A 559 -39.52 -13.55 29.87
C SER A 559 -40.83 -14.30 29.63
N GLU A 560 -40.87 -15.58 30.00
CA GLU A 560 -42.11 -16.30 30.21
C GLU A 560 -42.81 -15.78 31.48
N GLU A 561 -44.07 -15.41 31.30
CA GLU A 561 -45.03 -15.14 32.35
C GLU A 561 -45.13 -16.33 33.33
N LYS A 562 -44.92 -16.06 34.62
CA LYS A 562 -45.53 -16.85 35.70
C LYS A 562 -46.45 -15.96 36.51
N ARG A 563 -47.75 -16.19 36.32
CA ARG A 563 -48.80 -15.87 37.30
C ARG A 563 -48.59 -16.67 38.59
N SER A 564 -49.17 -16.12 39.65
CA SER A 564 -49.61 -16.73 40.93
C SER A 564 -48.71 -16.50 42.15
N GLY A 565 -49.31 -15.82 43.15
CA GLY A 565 -48.76 -15.49 44.46
C GLY A 565 -49.17 -14.10 44.90
#